data_AF-A0A2E8HT13-F1
#
_entry.id   AF-A0A2E8HT13-F1
#
_cell.length_a   1.000
_cell.length_b   1.000
_cell.length_c   1.000
_cell.angle_alpha   90.00
_cell.angle_beta   90.00
_cell.angle_gamma   90.00
#
_symmetry.space_group_name_H-M   'P 1'
#
loop_
_entity.id
_entity.type
_entity.pdbx_description
1 polymer ?
#
loop_
_entity_poly.entity_id
_entity_poly.type
_entity_poly.pdbx_seq_one_letter_code
_entity_poly.pdbx_strand_id
1 'polypeptide(L)'
;MIKKELLSKFENALQSHDWFYDFADDHSVWTRGRDERHALVAMAKRLVAQGMDSIEVAQLWNEFSPSRMGAEPSQFETPKPKPERVFLKPLYRARASEVVKLKKELGISTSEANFRLKFGVEPSDVEHDIAKAQGGRFILHFPSHPELWEWQQVCS
;
A
#
# COMPACT_ATOMS: atom_id res chain seq x y z
N MET A 1 16.41 26.04 -5.50
CA MET A 1 17.66 25.80 -6.27
C MET A 1 18.07 24.32 -6.37
N ILE A 2 17.38 23.37 -5.72
CA ILE A 2 17.77 21.93 -5.64
C ILE A 2 17.53 21.16 -6.97
N LYS A 3 16.59 21.62 -7.82
CA LYS A 3 16.18 20.93 -9.06
C LYS A 3 17.33 20.69 -10.05
N LYS A 4 18.24 21.65 -10.23
CA LYS A 4 19.25 21.61 -11.32
C LYS A 4 20.36 20.59 -11.08
N GLU A 5 20.82 20.46 -9.84
CA GLU A 5 21.85 19.48 -9.48
C GLU A 5 21.30 18.04 -9.57
N LEU A 6 20.08 17.82 -9.06
CA LEU A 6 19.44 16.50 -9.14
C LEU A 6 19.15 16.10 -10.59
N LEU A 7 18.73 17.04 -11.44
CA LEU A 7 18.50 16.79 -12.86
C LEU A 7 19.79 16.37 -13.56
N SER A 8 20.89 17.11 -13.37
CA SER A 8 22.19 16.75 -13.96
C SER A 8 22.70 15.39 -13.48
N LYS A 9 22.52 15.07 -12.19
CA LYS A 9 22.84 13.74 -11.65
C LYS A 9 21.99 12.64 -12.29
N PHE A 10 20.71 12.90 -12.50
CA PHE A 10 19.80 11.96 -13.14
C PHE A 10 20.16 11.72 -14.60
N GLU A 11 20.45 12.76 -15.37
CA GLU A 11 20.93 12.66 -16.77
C GLU A 11 22.22 11.84 -16.88
N ASN A 12 23.22 12.18 -16.05
CA ASN A 12 24.48 11.44 -16.02
C ASN A 12 24.27 9.96 -15.68
N ALA A 13 23.39 9.67 -14.72
CA ALA A 13 23.10 8.30 -14.32
C ALA A 13 22.35 7.53 -15.43
N LEU A 14 21.40 8.15 -16.13
CA LEU A 14 20.69 7.56 -17.27
C LEU A 14 21.65 7.20 -18.40
N GLN A 15 22.61 8.10 -18.68
CA GLN A 15 23.61 7.89 -19.73
C GLN A 15 24.59 6.76 -19.38
N SER A 16 24.96 6.61 -18.11
CA SER A 16 25.92 5.57 -17.68
C SER A 16 25.29 4.21 -17.40
N HIS A 17 23.95 4.14 -17.29
CA HIS A 17 23.27 2.93 -16.87
C HIS A 17 23.31 1.83 -17.94
N ASP A 18 23.67 0.62 -17.52
CA ASP A 18 23.61 -0.55 -18.39
C ASP A 18 22.18 -1.07 -18.48
N TRP A 19 21.44 -0.66 -19.50
CA TRP A 19 20.05 -1.09 -19.74
C TRP A 19 19.87 -2.59 -20.03
N PHE A 20 20.96 -3.33 -20.26
CA PHE A 20 20.92 -4.76 -20.58
C PHE A 20 21.44 -5.63 -19.43
N TYR A 21 21.58 -5.08 -18.22
CA TYR A 21 22.01 -5.81 -17.03
C TYR A 21 21.17 -7.07 -16.74
N ASP A 22 19.89 -7.09 -17.13
CA ASP A 22 18.98 -8.24 -16.95
C ASP A 22 19.35 -9.45 -17.83
N PHE A 23 20.23 -9.25 -18.82
CA PHE A 23 20.78 -10.33 -19.65
C PHE A 23 22.19 -10.76 -19.21
N ALA A 24 22.70 -10.21 -18.11
CA ALA A 24 23.99 -10.60 -17.56
C ALA A 24 23.88 -11.92 -16.77
N ASP A 25 24.73 -12.88 -17.09
CA ASP A 25 24.83 -14.15 -16.35
C ASP A 25 25.56 -13.98 -15.00
N ASP A 26 26.35 -12.90 -14.85
CA ASP A 26 27.06 -12.60 -13.61
C ASP A 26 26.13 -11.89 -12.61
N HIS A 27 25.89 -12.54 -11.47
CA HIS A 27 25.03 -12.01 -10.40
C HIS A 27 25.50 -10.65 -9.88
N SER A 28 26.81 -10.36 -9.90
CA SER A 28 27.36 -9.08 -9.47
C SER A 28 26.98 -7.94 -10.42
N VAL A 29 27.02 -8.20 -11.73
CA VAL A 29 26.61 -7.26 -12.78
C VAL A 29 25.11 -7.02 -12.71
N TRP A 30 24.33 -8.11 -12.60
CA TRP A 30 22.87 -8.03 -12.45
C TRP A 30 22.48 -7.20 -11.22
N THR A 31 23.11 -7.47 -10.07
CA THR A 31 22.81 -6.75 -8.81
C THR A 31 23.11 -5.25 -8.95
N ARG A 32 24.27 -4.91 -9.54
CA ARG A 32 24.65 -3.52 -9.78
C ARG A 32 23.63 -2.81 -10.68
N GLY A 33 23.26 -3.41 -11.81
CA GLY A 33 22.29 -2.81 -12.72
C GLY A 33 20.90 -2.66 -12.09
N ARG A 34 20.42 -3.65 -11.34
CA ARG A 34 19.17 -3.55 -10.58
C ARG A 34 19.21 -2.37 -9.59
N ASP A 35 20.30 -2.23 -8.84
CA ASP A 35 20.44 -1.19 -7.83
C ASP A 35 20.57 0.21 -8.45
N GLU A 36 21.28 0.34 -9.58
CA GLU A 36 21.32 1.56 -10.38
C GLU A 36 19.94 1.95 -10.91
N ARG A 37 19.19 0.99 -11.46
CA ARG A 37 17.81 1.21 -11.92
C ARG A 37 16.90 1.67 -10.78
N HIS A 38 17.04 1.08 -9.59
CA HIS A 38 16.32 1.53 -8.40
C HIS A 38 16.70 2.97 -8.01
N ALA A 39 17.97 3.32 -8.08
CA ALA A 39 18.44 4.68 -7.82
C ALA A 39 17.88 5.69 -8.85
N LEU A 40 17.85 5.32 -10.13
CA LEU A 40 17.24 6.12 -11.20
C LEU A 40 15.76 6.39 -10.93
N VAL A 41 14.97 5.36 -10.61
CA VAL A 41 13.54 5.53 -10.29
C VAL A 41 13.36 6.43 -9.07
N ALA A 42 14.22 6.30 -8.04
CA ALA A 42 14.17 7.16 -6.87
C ALA A 42 14.51 8.62 -7.20
N MET A 43 15.49 8.88 -8.06
CA MET A 43 15.84 10.23 -8.53
C MET A 43 14.71 10.84 -9.35
N ALA A 44 14.13 10.08 -10.28
CA ALA A 44 12.98 10.49 -11.09
C ALA A 44 11.78 10.92 -10.22
N LYS A 45 11.40 10.11 -9.22
CA LYS A 45 10.34 10.46 -8.27
C LYS A 45 10.66 11.70 -7.43
N ARG A 46 11.92 11.91 -7.06
CA ARG A 46 12.35 13.13 -6.35
C ARG A 46 12.27 14.37 -7.24
N LEU A 47 12.54 14.25 -8.54
CA LEU A 47 12.36 15.35 -9.50
C LEU A 47 10.89 15.75 -9.61
N VAL A 48 9.99 14.76 -9.73
CA VAL A 48 8.54 15.00 -9.72
C VAL A 48 8.09 15.67 -8.43
N ALA A 49 8.54 15.17 -7.27
CA ALA A 49 8.23 15.76 -5.97
C ALA A 49 8.78 17.20 -5.80
N GLN A 50 9.83 17.57 -6.55
CA GLN A 50 10.38 18.94 -6.58
C GLN A 50 9.72 19.84 -7.64
N GLY A 51 8.63 19.40 -8.27
CA GLY A 51 7.85 20.18 -9.24
C GLY A 51 8.34 20.08 -10.68
N MET A 52 8.97 18.96 -11.07
CA MET A 52 9.10 18.58 -12.48
C MET A 52 7.88 17.80 -12.93
N ASP A 53 7.47 17.97 -14.19
CA ASP A 53 6.34 17.20 -14.71
C ASP A 53 6.74 15.74 -14.94
N SER A 54 5.84 14.79 -14.63
CA SER A 54 6.13 13.35 -14.78
C SER A 54 6.34 12.97 -16.25
N ILE A 55 5.71 13.70 -17.17
CA ILE A 55 5.87 13.53 -18.62
C ILE A 55 7.30 13.90 -19.04
N GLU A 56 7.82 15.04 -18.59
CA GLU A 56 9.19 15.47 -18.89
C GLU A 56 10.22 14.46 -18.39
N VAL A 57 10.02 13.94 -17.17
CA VAL A 57 10.90 12.93 -16.58
C VAL A 57 10.86 11.62 -17.38
N ALA A 58 9.68 11.19 -17.83
CA ALA A 58 9.55 10.00 -18.67
C ALA A 58 10.15 10.18 -20.06
N GLN A 59 10.01 11.36 -20.66
CA GLN A 59 10.67 11.68 -21.94
C GLN A 59 12.18 11.56 -21.82
N LEU A 60 12.77 12.15 -20.77
CA LEU A 60 14.20 12.07 -20.53
C LEU A 60 14.66 10.63 -20.29
N TRP A 61 13.92 9.85 -19.50
CA TRP A 61 14.19 8.42 -19.33
C TRP A 61 14.20 7.69 -20.69
N ASN A 62 13.19 7.95 -21.51
CA ASN A 62 12.99 7.28 -22.80
C ASN A 62 14.01 7.68 -23.87
N GLU A 63 14.65 8.84 -23.74
CA GLU A 63 15.73 9.29 -24.62
C GLU A 63 16.99 8.41 -24.48
N PHE A 64 17.31 7.99 -23.25
CA PHE A 64 18.49 7.16 -22.97
C PHE A 64 18.17 5.65 -22.94
N SER A 65 16.91 5.27 -22.70
CA SER A 65 16.51 3.87 -22.62
C SER A 65 16.20 3.25 -23.99
N PRO A 66 16.52 1.97 -24.23
CA PRO A 66 16.05 1.25 -25.41
C PRO A 66 14.51 1.20 -25.49
N SER A 67 13.91 1.17 -26.68
CA SER A 67 12.44 1.26 -26.87
C SER A 67 11.62 0.24 -26.06
N ARG A 68 12.16 -0.94 -25.74
CA ARG A 68 11.49 -1.98 -24.94
C ARG A 68 11.58 -1.77 -23.43
N MET A 69 12.43 -0.85 -22.98
CA MET A 69 12.72 -0.53 -21.57
C MET A 69 12.24 0.88 -21.18
N GLY A 70 11.39 1.48 -22.02
CA GLY A 70 10.82 2.78 -21.77
C GLY A 70 9.97 2.82 -20.51
N ALA A 71 9.86 4.01 -19.93
CA ALA A 71 9.04 4.34 -18.80
C ALA A 71 7.81 5.14 -19.22
N GLU A 72 6.69 4.86 -18.56
CA GLU A 72 5.46 5.65 -18.67
C GLU A 72 5.44 6.75 -17.59
N PRO A 73 4.85 7.93 -17.84
CA PRO A 73 4.77 9.01 -16.85
C PRO A 73 4.20 8.58 -15.49
N SER A 74 3.22 7.68 -15.51
CA SER A 74 2.56 7.14 -14.32
C SER A 74 3.51 6.37 -13.37
N GLN A 75 4.67 5.91 -13.84
CA GLN A 75 5.66 5.22 -13.00
C GLN A 75 6.35 6.16 -12.01
N PHE A 76 6.41 7.46 -12.32
CA PHE A 76 7.07 8.47 -11.52
C PHE A 76 6.10 9.33 -10.70
N GLU A 77 4.79 9.20 -10.96
CA GLU A 77 3.76 9.85 -10.17
C GLU A 77 3.85 9.44 -8.69
N THR A 78 3.50 10.37 -7.80
CA THR A 78 3.34 10.07 -6.39
C THR A 78 2.25 9.01 -6.22
N PRO A 79 2.47 7.94 -5.43
CA PRO A 79 1.44 6.94 -5.20
C PRO A 79 0.17 7.62 -4.73
N LYS A 80 -0.94 7.37 -5.43
CA LYS A 80 -2.26 7.83 -4.96
C LYS A 80 -2.47 7.26 -3.55
N PRO A 81 -2.96 8.07 -2.60
CA PRO A 81 -3.26 7.56 -1.28
C PRO A 81 -4.23 6.39 -1.41
N LYS A 82 -3.90 5.27 -0.79
CA LYS A 82 -4.79 4.12 -0.79
C LYS A 82 -6.01 4.48 0.05
N PRO A 83 -7.23 4.13 -0.39
CA PRO A 83 -8.39 4.29 0.47
C PRO A 83 -8.17 3.45 1.74
N GLU A 84 -8.41 4.07 2.89
CA GLU A 84 -8.36 3.38 4.17
C GLU A 84 -9.76 3.07 4.66
N ARG A 85 -9.91 1.93 5.33
CA ARG A 85 -11.16 1.57 5.98
C ARG A 85 -11.25 2.32 7.29
N VAL A 86 -12.23 3.20 7.39
CA VAL A 86 -12.48 3.99 8.59
C VAL A 86 -13.71 3.42 9.30
N PHE A 87 -13.58 3.18 10.60
CA PHE A 87 -14.67 2.68 11.44
C PHE A 87 -15.48 3.85 12.01
N LEU A 88 -16.79 3.76 11.88
CA LEU A 88 -17.71 4.82 12.21
C LEU A 88 -18.23 4.68 13.64
N LYS A 89 -18.48 5.83 14.30
CA LYS A 89 -19.29 5.96 15.53
C LYS A 89 -19.01 4.91 16.63
N PRO A 90 -17.81 4.90 17.25
CA PRO A 90 -17.58 4.04 18.41
C PRO A 90 -18.53 4.44 19.55
N LEU A 91 -19.15 3.46 20.21
CA LEU A 91 -20.08 3.69 21.32
C LEU A 91 -19.34 4.01 22.61
N TYR A 92 -18.53 3.08 23.11
CA TYR A 92 -17.77 3.25 24.35
C TYR A 92 -16.55 2.31 24.40
N ARG A 93 -15.68 2.51 25.39
CA ARG A 93 -14.53 1.63 25.64
C ARG A 93 -14.93 0.49 26.56
N ALA A 94 -14.95 -0.73 26.04
CA ALA A 94 -15.27 -1.93 26.79
C ALA A 94 -14.32 -2.16 27.98
N ARG A 95 -14.86 -2.63 29.10
CA ARG A 95 -14.07 -3.08 30.26
C ARG A 95 -13.47 -4.45 29.96
N ALA A 96 -12.30 -4.73 30.53
CA ALA A 96 -11.62 -6.02 30.33
C ALA A 96 -12.49 -7.23 30.71
N SER A 97 -13.30 -7.12 31.76
CA SER A 97 -14.24 -8.16 32.19
C SER A 97 -15.31 -8.47 31.13
N GLU A 98 -15.81 -7.45 30.44
CA GLU A 98 -16.83 -7.59 29.39
C GLU A 98 -16.22 -8.26 28.15
N VAL A 99 -14.99 -7.85 27.78
CA VAL A 99 -14.25 -8.47 26.67
C VAL A 99 -13.99 -9.95 26.95
N VAL A 100 -13.55 -10.31 28.16
CA VAL A 100 -13.30 -11.71 28.54
C VAL A 100 -14.58 -12.53 28.51
N LYS A 101 -15.70 -11.95 28.98
CA LYS A 101 -17.01 -12.60 28.96
C LYS A 101 -17.46 -12.90 27.52
N LEU A 102 -17.52 -11.88 26.66
CA LEU A 102 -17.99 -12.03 25.27
C LEU A 102 -17.07 -12.97 24.47
N LYS A 103 -15.76 -12.89 24.68
CA LYS A 103 -14.79 -13.80 24.08
C LYS A 103 -15.12 -15.26 24.35
N LYS A 104 -15.45 -15.58 25.61
CA LYS A 104 -15.78 -16.94 26.04
C LYS A 104 -17.14 -17.38 25.50
N GLU A 105 -18.11 -16.47 25.44
CA GLU A 105 -19.46 -16.75 24.95
C GLU A 105 -19.47 -17.05 23.44
N LEU A 106 -18.75 -16.28 22.63
CA LEU A 106 -18.74 -16.44 21.17
C LEU A 106 -17.55 -17.24 20.62
N GLY A 107 -16.60 -17.65 21.47
CA GLY A 107 -15.41 -18.38 21.02
C GLY A 107 -14.49 -17.57 20.08
N ILE A 108 -14.49 -16.25 20.22
CA ILE A 108 -13.77 -15.31 19.35
C ILE A 108 -12.41 -14.88 19.93
N SER A 109 -11.69 -14.03 19.19
CA SER A 109 -10.45 -13.41 19.68
C SER A 109 -10.74 -12.26 20.65
N THR A 110 -9.77 -11.91 21.50
CA THR A 110 -9.88 -10.76 22.42
C THR A 110 -10.07 -9.44 21.65
N SER A 111 -9.37 -9.27 20.51
CA SER A 111 -9.48 -8.09 19.66
C SER A 111 -10.87 -7.98 19.03
N GLU A 112 -11.45 -9.09 18.58
CA GLU A 112 -12.80 -9.11 18.03
C GLU A 112 -13.87 -8.83 19.09
N ALA A 113 -13.76 -9.45 20.27
CA ALA A 113 -14.68 -9.16 21.38
C ALA A 113 -14.65 -7.68 21.77
N ASN A 114 -13.45 -7.09 21.85
CA ASN A 114 -13.30 -5.66 22.11
C ASN A 114 -13.88 -4.79 20.99
N PHE A 115 -13.68 -5.19 19.72
CA PHE A 115 -14.27 -4.51 18.57
C PHE A 115 -15.80 -4.53 18.62
N ARG A 116 -16.41 -5.72 18.79
CA ARG A 116 -17.86 -5.89 18.88
C ARG A 116 -18.46 -5.05 20.00
N LEU A 117 -17.85 -5.03 21.18
CA LEU A 117 -18.32 -4.20 22.30
C LEU A 117 -18.14 -2.69 22.01
N LYS A 118 -17.01 -2.29 21.42
CA LYS A 118 -16.73 -0.89 21.09
C LYS A 118 -17.73 -0.32 20.09
N PHE A 119 -18.19 -1.13 19.15
CA PHE A 119 -19.09 -0.71 18.07
C PHE A 119 -20.54 -1.22 18.24
N GLY A 120 -20.85 -1.96 19.31
CA GLY A 120 -22.19 -2.49 19.58
C GLY A 120 -22.66 -3.53 18.56
N VAL A 121 -21.77 -4.42 18.14
CA VAL A 121 -21.98 -5.34 17.02
C VAL A 121 -22.31 -6.73 17.53
N GLU A 122 -23.56 -7.12 17.35
CA GLU A 122 -23.99 -8.50 17.58
C GLU A 122 -23.78 -9.35 16.32
N PRO A 123 -23.61 -10.69 16.46
CA PRO A 123 -23.47 -11.55 15.30
C PRO A 123 -24.67 -11.50 14.35
N SER A 124 -24.39 -11.38 13.05
CA SER A 124 -25.44 -11.44 12.02
C SER A 124 -25.86 -12.88 11.72
N ASP A 125 -26.99 -13.07 11.04
CA ASP A 125 -27.41 -14.39 10.57
C ASP A 125 -26.35 -15.09 9.71
N VAL A 126 -25.63 -14.31 8.89
CA VAL A 126 -24.52 -14.81 8.07
C VAL A 126 -23.39 -15.34 8.95
N GLU A 127 -23.04 -14.61 10.02
CA GLU A 127 -22.02 -15.05 10.96
C GLU A 127 -22.45 -16.29 11.76
N HIS A 128 -23.73 -16.39 12.09
CA HIS A 128 -24.30 -17.60 12.69
C HIS A 128 -24.17 -18.80 11.76
N ASP A 129 -24.43 -18.65 10.46
CA ASP A 129 -24.30 -19.73 9.50
C ASP A 129 -22.84 -20.13 9.27
N ILE A 130 -21.92 -19.15 9.21
CA ILE A 130 -20.47 -19.40 9.19
C ILE A 130 -20.06 -20.17 10.46
N ALA A 131 -20.52 -19.76 11.63
CA ALA A 131 -20.21 -20.41 12.89
C ALA A 131 -20.72 -21.86 12.91
N LYS A 132 -21.95 -22.13 12.44
CA LYS A 132 -22.48 -23.49 12.30
C LYS A 132 -21.58 -24.36 11.42
N ALA A 133 -21.12 -23.82 10.29
CA ALA A 133 -20.22 -24.53 9.38
C ALA A 133 -18.81 -24.76 9.97
N GLN A 134 -18.37 -23.90 10.91
CA GLN A 134 -17.04 -23.92 11.51
C GLN A 134 -17.01 -24.45 12.96
N GLY A 135 -17.99 -25.27 13.35
CA GLY A 135 -18.01 -25.92 14.66
C GLY A 135 -18.26 -24.95 15.84
N GLY A 136 -19.07 -23.91 15.61
CA GLY A 136 -19.48 -22.93 16.60
C GLY A 136 -18.55 -21.72 16.74
N ARG A 137 -17.49 -21.62 15.93
CA ARG A 137 -16.55 -20.50 15.99
C ARG A 137 -17.08 -19.31 15.18
N PHE A 138 -17.33 -18.20 15.86
CA PHE A 138 -17.71 -16.96 15.19
C PHE A 138 -16.50 -16.28 14.53
N ILE A 139 -16.78 -15.64 13.39
CA ILE A 139 -15.84 -14.79 12.66
C ILE A 139 -16.60 -13.53 12.24
N LEU A 140 -16.06 -12.36 12.57
CA LEU A 140 -16.59 -11.08 12.10
C LEU A 140 -16.56 -10.99 10.56
N HIS A 141 -17.73 -10.85 9.96
CA HIS A 141 -17.93 -10.72 8.52
C HIS A 141 -18.31 -9.26 8.19
N PHE A 142 -17.31 -8.43 7.88
CA PHE A 142 -17.50 -6.99 7.61
C PHE A 142 -18.62 -6.65 6.61
N PRO A 143 -18.86 -7.42 5.52
CA PRO A 143 -19.96 -7.12 4.61
C PRO A 143 -21.36 -7.30 5.21
N SER A 144 -21.54 -8.07 6.29
CA SER A 144 -22.83 -8.13 6.99
C SER A 144 -23.07 -6.95 7.93
N HIS A 145 -22.10 -6.05 8.06
CA HIS A 145 -22.17 -4.86 8.90
C HIS A 145 -21.68 -3.60 8.16
N PRO A 146 -22.33 -3.22 7.04
CA PRO A 146 -21.93 -2.07 6.23
C PRO A 146 -22.04 -0.72 6.99
N GLU A 147 -22.82 -0.66 8.05
CA GLU A 147 -23.01 0.51 8.90
C GLU A 147 -21.78 0.87 9.74
N LEU A 148 -20.85 -0.07 9.92
CA LEU A 148 -19.71 0.10 10.83
C LEU A 148 -18.51 0.78 10.20
N TRP A 149 -18.45 0.84 8.87
CA TRP A 149 -17.23 1.28 8.20
C TRP A 149 -17.50 1.80 6.79
N GLU A 150 -16.61 2.67 6.34
CA GLU A 150 -16.60 3.16 4.96
C GLU A 150 -15.17 3.29 4.44
N TRP A 151 -15.02 3.32 3.12
CA TRP A 151 -13.75 3.63 2.47
C TRP A 151 -13.60 5.15 2.40
N GLN A 152 -12.58 5.70 3.05
CA GLN A 152 -12.23 7.11 2.91
C GLN A 152 -10.93 7.27 2.11
N GLN A 153 -10.92 8.24 1.20
CA GLN A 153 -9.70 8.70 0.56
C GLN A 153 -8.91 9.51 1.59
N VAL A 154 -7.77 9.01 2.02
CA VAL A 154 -6.92 9.76 2.94
C VAL A 154 -6.16 10.80 2.13
N CYS A 155 -6.56 12.07 2.19
CA CYS A 155 -5.75 13.15 1.65
C CYS A 155 -4.49 13.29 2.52
N SER A 156 -3.37 12.77 2.04
CA SER A 156 -2.03 12.95 2.63
C SER A 156 -1.45 14.32 2.32
#